data_AF-A0A7V4TA52-F1
#
_entry.id   AF-A0A7V4TA52-F1
#
_cell.length_a   1.000
_cell.length_b   1.000
_cell.length_c   1.000
_cell.angle_alpha   90.00
_cell.angle_beta   90.00
_cell.angle_gamma   90.00
#
_symmetry.space_group_name_H-M   'P 1'
#
loop_
_entity.id
_entity.type
_entity.pdbx_description
1 polymer ?
#
loop_
_entity_poly.entity_id
_entity_poly.type
_entity_poly.pdbx_seq_one_letter_code
_entity_poly.pdbx_strand_id
1 'polypeptide(L)'
;MPYHPQTQGKIERYHRTMKNIVKLENYFFPDELRAKLAEFVDYFNNKRYPEALGNVTPADVYFGRAKKIKIQRQETKMKTLKKRRETNRRKSA
;
A
#
# COMPACT_ATOMS: atom_id res chain seq x y z
N MET A 1 -7.35 -22.94 -27.33
CA MET A 1 -6.77 -21.67 -27.82
C MET A 1 -5.58 -21.29 -26.93
N PRO A 2 -4.33 -21.34 -27.42
CA PRO A 2 -3.11 -21.21 -26.60
C PRO A 2 -2.61 -19.76 -26.50
N TYR A 3 -3.50 -18.78 -26.34
CA TYR A 3 -3.17 -17.34 -26.27
C TYR A 3 -3.78 -16.68 -25.03
N HIS A 4 -3.61 -17.30 -23.86
CA HIS A 4 -3.95 -16.68 -22.59
C HIS A 4 -2.65 -16.38 -21.83
N PRO A 5 -2.09 -15.16 -21.92
CA PRO A 5 -0.84 -14.82 -21.25
C PRO A 5 -1.06 -14.85 -19.73
N GLN A 6 -0.69 -15.97 -19.12
CA GLN A 6 -1.03 -16.29 -17.73
C GLN A 6 -0.13 -15.58 -16.70
N THR A 7 0.90 -14.83 -17.13
CA THR A 7 1.98 -14.37 -16.24
C THR A 7 2.33 -12.88 -16.31
N GLN A 8 1.89 -12.12 -17.33
CA GLN A 8 2.31 -10.70 -17.50
C GLN A 8 1.34 -9.65 -16.94
N GLY A 9 0.12 -10.02 -16.52
CA GLY A 9 -0.88 -9.04 -16.09
C GLY A 9 -0.47 -8.13 -14.92
N LYS A 10 0.42 -8.60 -14.02
CA LYS A 10 0.91 -7.79 -12.89
C LYS A 10 1.86 -6.67 -13.34
N ILE A 11 2.83 -6.99 -14.22
CA ILE A 11 3.78 -6.00 -14.74
C ILE A 11 3.08 -5.01 -15.68
N GLU A 12 2.15 -5.51 -16.49
CA GLU A 12 1.32 -4.67 -17.35
C GLU A 12 0.46 -3.70 -16.53
N ARG A 13 -0.20 -4.20 -15.47
CA ARG A 13 -0.98 -3.35 -14.55
C ARG A 13 -0.10 -2.32 -13.86
N TYR A 14 1.09 -2.70 -13.41
CA TYR A 14 2.06 -1.79 -12.81
C TYR A 14 2.42 -0.64 -13.77
N HIS A 15 2.84 -0.96 -14.99
CA HIS A 15 3.18 0.04 -16.00
C HIS A 15 1.97 0.92 -16.39
N ARG A 16 0.77 0.34 -16.47
CA ARG A 16 -0.46 1.11 -16.73
C ARG A 16 -0.72 2.10 -15.60
N THR A 17 -0.65 1.68 -14.33
CA THR A 17 -0.83 2.58 -13.19
C THR A 17 0.22 3.70 -13.16
N MET A 18 1.49 3.38 -13.43
CA MET A 18 2.56 4.37 -13.53
C MET A 18 2.27 5.43 -14.59
N LYS A 19 1.95 4.99 -15.82
CA LYS A 19 1.63 5.89 -16.94
C LYS A 19 0.43 6.78 -16.63
N ASN A 20 -0.60 6.27 -15.95
CA ASN A 20 -1.79 7.04 -15.60
C ASN A 20 -1.50 8.17 -14.61
N ILE A 21 -0.44 8.06 -13.80
CA ILE A 21 -0.05 9.10 -12.84
C ILE A 21 0.90 10.09 -13.50
N VAL A 22 1.95 9.59 -14.14
CA VAL A 22 3.00 10.42 -14.78
C VAL A 22 2.42 11.29 -15.89
N LYS A 23 1.42 10.82 -16.64
CA LYS A 23 0.81 11.59 -17.74
C LYS A 23 -0.10 12.74 -17.28
N LEU A 24 -0.34 12.92 -15.98
CA LEU A 24 -1.20 13.99 -15.47
C LEU A 24 -0.50 15.36 -15.46
N GLU A 25 0.82 15.37 -15.50
CA GLU A 25 1.64 16.59 -15.47
C GLU A 25 2.45 16.71 -16.77
N ASN A 26 2.86 17.95 -17.10
CA ASN A 26 3.83 18.20 -18.15
C ASN A 26 5.23 18.36 -17.53
N TYR A 27 6.22 17.69 -18.10
CA TYR A 27 7.62 17.76 -17.67
C TYR A 27 8.42 18.54 -18.69
N PHE A 28 9.01 19.64 -18.26
CA PHE A 28 9.79 20.53 -19.13
C PHE A 28 11.25 20.09 -19.20
N PHE A 29 11.73 19.36 -18.18
CA PHE A 29 13.07 18.79 -18.15
C PHE A 29 13.04 17.29 -17.86
N PRO A 30 13.99 16.50 -18.42
CA PRO A 30 14.08 15.07 -18.16
C PRO A 30 14.21 14.71 -16.67
N ASP A 31 14.85 15.56 -15.87
CA ASP A 31 15.06 15.31 -14.44
C ASP A 31 13.77 15.40 -13.63
N GLU A 32 12.82 16.25 -14.05
CA GLU A 32 11.49 16.32 -13.43
C GLU A 32 10.73 14.99 -13.62
N LEU A 33 10.76 14.44 -14.83
CA LEU A 33 10.18 13.14 -15.12
C LEU A 33 10.85 12.02 -14.31
N ARG A 34 12.18 12.03 -14.20
CA ARG A 34 12.91 11.06 -13.36
C ARG A 34 12.51 11.16 -11.89
N ALA A 35 12.41 12.37 -11.37
CA ALA A 35 11.98 12.61 -9.98
C ALA A 35 10.56 12.08 -9.75
N LYS A 36 9.63 12.32 -10.67
CA LYS A 36 8.25 11.81 -10.56
C LYS A 36 8.16 10.30 -10.70
N LEU A 37 8.98 9.68 -11.54
CA LEU A 37 9.09 8.23 -11.59
C LEU A 37 9.61 7.65 -10.27
N ALA A 38 10.63 8.27 -9.67
CA ALA A 38 11.14 7.86 -8.36
C ALA A 38 10.08 7.99 -7.26
N GLU A 39 9.32 9.10 -7.25
CA GLU A 39 8.19 9.31 -6.34
C GLU A 39 7.13 8.22 -6.51
N PHE A 40 6.77 7.88 -7.75
CA PHE A 40 5.83 6.81 -8.04
C PHE A 40 6.31 5.46 -7.49
N VAL A 41 7.58 5.10 -7.74
CA VAL A 41 8.17 3.84 -7.26
C VAL A 41 8.14 3.77 -5.73
N ASP A 42 8.54 4.84 -5.06
CA ASP A 42 8.52 4.92 -3.60
C ASP A 42 7.09 4.80 -3.05
N TYR A 43 6.15 5.57 -3.61
CA TYR A 43 4.75 5.46 -3.21
C TYR A 43 4.20 4.06 -3.41
N PHE A 44 4.40 3.47 -4.60
CA PHE A 44 3.80 2.18 -4.96
C PHE A 44 4.33 1.04 -4.09
N ASN A 45 5.61 1.07 -3.75
CA ASN A 45 6.25 -0.01 -2.98
C ASN A 45 6.17 0.19 -1.47
N ASN A 46 6.36 1.42 -0.97
CA ASN A 46 6.57 1.70 0.44
C ASN A 46 5.37 2.36 1.14
N LYS A 47 4.46 2.99 0.41
CA LYS A 47 3.36 3.78 1.02
C LYS A 47 1.97 3.24 0.69
N ARG A 48 1.82 2.59 -0.46
CA ARG A 48 0.55 2.04 -0.91
C ARG A 48 0.13 0.87 -0.04
N TYR A 49 -1.11 0.92 0.47
CA TYR A 49 -1.73 -0.18 1.21
C TYR A 49 -2.77 -0.91 0.35
N PRO A 50 -2.39 -1.94 -0.41
CA PRO A 50 -3.34 -2.74 -1.18
C PRO A 50 -4.15 -3.68 -0.29
N GLU A 51 -5.47 -3.72 -0.50
CA GLU A 51 -6.39 -4.60 0.21
C GLU A 51 -6.07 -6.08 0.01
N ALA A 52 -5.64 -6.46 -1.20
CA ALA A 52 -5.23 -7.83 -1.52
C ALA A 52 -4.05 -8.33 -0.68
N LEU A 53 -3.24 -7.44 -0.07
CA LEU A 53 -2.16 -7.80 0.85
C LEU A 53 -2.57 -7.63 2.33
N GLY A 54 -3.85 -7.37 2.61
CA GLY A 54 -4.34 -7.07 3.94
C GLY A 54 -3.85 -5.72 4.46
N ASN A 55 -3.79 -4.72 3.57
CA ASN A 55 -3.31 -3.37 3.86
C ASN A 55 -1.88 -3.36 4.42
N VAL A 56 -1.03 -4.25 3.93
CA VAL A 56 0.42 -4.25 4.16
C VAL A 56 1.10 -3.78 2.87
N THR A 57 2.15 -2.97 3.01
CA THR A 57 2.86 -2.42 1.84
C THR A 57 3.54 -3.54 1.06
N PRO A 58 3.68 -3.42 -0.28
CA PRO A 58 4.43 -4.39 -1.06
C PRO A 58 5.84 -4.63 -0.54
N ALA A 59 6.55 -3.57 -0.12
CA ALA A 59 7.88 -3.68 0.47
C ALA A 59 7.88 -4.53 1.76
N ASP A 60 6.94 -4.28 2.68
CA ASP A 60 6.86 -5.06 3.92
C ASP A 60 6.49 -6.53 3.69
N VAL A 61 5.71 -6.82 2.65
CA VAL A 61 5.46 -8.20 2.23
C VAL A 61 6.73 -8.84 1.67
N TYR A 62 7.44 -8.14 0.77
CA TYR A 62 8.69 -8.61 0.18
C TYR A 62 9.76 -8.91 1.24
N PHE A 63 9.91 -8.03 2.23
CA PHE A 63 10.85 -8.20 3.36
C PHE A 63 10.31 -9.11 4.48
N GLY A 64 9.18 -9.80 4.29
CA GLY A 64 8.65 -10.77 5.26
C GLY A 64 8.09 -10.17 6.57
N ARG A 65 7.90 -8.85 6.64
CA ARG A 65 7.44 -8.13 7.86
C ARG A 65 5.93 -8.20 8.07
N ALA A 66 5.19 -8.67 7.07
CA ALA A 66 3.73 -8.68 7.05
C ALA A 66 3.09 -9.33 8.29
N LYS A 67 3.60 -10.49 8.75
CA LYS A 67 3.07 -11.20 9.92
C LYS A 67 3.20 -10.35 11.19
N LYS A 68 4.38 -9.77 11.41
CA LYS A 68 4.67 -8.92 12.58
C LYS A 68 3.75 -7.69 12.61
N ILE A 69 3.58 -7.02 11.46
CA ILE A 69 2.69 -5.86 11.34
C ILE A 69 1.23 -6.23 11.68
N LYS A 70 0.74 -7.37 11.20
CA LYS A 70 -0.63 -7.81 11.48
C LYS A 70 -0.86 -8.11 12.96
N ILE A 71 0.10 -8.76 13.62
CA ILE A 71 0.04 -9.04 15.07
C ILE A 71 -0.02 -7.72 15.86
N GLN A 72 0.90 -6.79 15.58
CA GLN A 72 0.93 -5.48 16.26
C GLN A 72 -0.38 -4.69 16.09
N ARG A 73 -0.97 -4.74 14.88
CA ARG A 73 -2.27 -4.11 14.62
C ARG A 73 -3.39 -4.74 15.44
N GLN A 74 -3.43 -6.07 15.56
CA GLN A 74 -4.42 -6.77 16.37
C GLN A 74 -4.29 -6.40 17.85
N GLU A 75 -3.08 -6.41 18.40
CA GLU A 75 -2.82 -6.01 19.79
C GLU A 75 -3.26 -4.56 20.04
N THR A 76 -2.92 -3.65 19.14
CA THR A 76 -3.31 -2.23 19.23
C THR A 76 -4.83 -2.10 19.24
N LYS A 77 -5.53 -2.80 18.34
CA LYS A 77 -7.00 -2.82 18.28
C LYS A 77 -7.62 -3.33 19.57
N MET A 78 -7.09 -4.40 20.16
CA MET A 78 -7.60 -4.93 21.43
C MET A 78 -7.40 -3.95 22.59
N LYS A 79 -6.23 -3.31 22.67
CA LYS A 79 -5.92 -2.30 23.68
C LYS A 79 -6.86 -1.09 23.56
N THR A 80 -7.09 -0.58 22.35
CA THR A 80 -7.98 0.58 22.14
C THR A 80 -9.44 0.25 22.45
N LEU A 81 -9.92 -0.94 22.08
CA LEU A 81 -11.27 -1.40 22.42
C LEU A 81 -11.47 -1.53 23.94
N LYS A 82 -10.49 -2.09 24.66
CA LYS A 82 -10.56 -2.20 26.13
C LYS A 82 -10.65 -0.82 26.78
N LYS A 83 -9.76 0.11 26.39
CA LYS A 83 -9.76 1.49 26.89
C LYS A 83 -11.11 2.18 26.62
N ARG A 84 -11.65 2.03 25.41
CA ARG A 84 -12.96 2.61 25.05
C ARG A 84 -14.10 2.07 25.91
N ARG A 85 -14.12 0.76 26.20
CA ARG A 85 -15.13 0.14 27.08
C ARG A 85 -15.04 0.70 28.50
N GLU A 86 -13.84 0.84 29.05
CA GLU A 86 -13.62 1.41 30.39
C GLU A 86 -14.07 2.87 30.46
N THR A 87 -13.71 3.70 29.47
CA THR A 87 -14.18 5.09 29.40
C THR A 87 -15.70 5.19 29.35
N ASN A 88 -16.36 4.35 28.55
CA ASN A 88 -17.82 4.37 28.45
C ASN A 88 -18.49 3.96 29.77
N ARG A 89 -17.99 2.94 30.46
CA ARG A 89 -18.50 2.53 31.78
C ARG A 89 -18.42 3.66 32.81
N ARG A 90 -17.31 4.41 32.82
CA ARG A 90 -17.12 5.56 33.73
C ARG A 90 -18.03 6.75 33.41
N LYS A 91 -18.50 6.88 32.17
CA LYS A 91 -19.45 7.95 31.76
C LYS A 91 -20.91 7.60 32.04
N SER A 92 -21.21 6.31 32.21
CA SER A 92 -22.56 5.79 32.49
C SER A 92 -22.79 5.51 33.98
N ALA A 93 -21.79 5.77 34.82
CA ALA A 93 -21.88 5.78 36.28
C ALA A 93 -21.89 7.24 36.74
#